data_AF-A0A917D4L4-F1
#
_entry.id   AF-A0A917D4L4-F1
#
_cell.length_a   1.000
_cell.length_b   1.000
_cell.length_c   1.000
_cell.angle_alpha   90.00
_cell.angle_beta   90.00
_cell.angle_gamma   90.00
#
_symmetry.space_group_name_H-M   'P 1'
#
loop_
_entity.id
_entity.type
_entity.pdbx_description
1 polymer ?
#
loop_
_entity_poly.entity_id
_entity_poly.type
_entity_poly.pdbx_seq_one_letter_code
_entity_poly.pdbx_strand_id
1 'polypeptide(L)' 'MFKSGFILSTDAHIAAAIHNKTPVTAWMENKIVDYGGVIESQNDYAVKINDEYYVKAACEFRVR' A
#
# COMPACT_ATOMS: atom_id res chain seq x y z
N MET A 1 -10.97 6.76 -8.86
CA MET A 1 -11.08 5.71 -7.83
C MET A 1 -10.41 4.46 -8.39
N PHE A 2 -9.52 3.82 -7.63
CA PHE A 2 -8.81 2.63 -8.09
C PHE A 2 -9.75 1.43 -8.23
N LYS A 3 -9.43 0.50 -9.13
CA LYS A 3 -10.13 -0.79 -9.21
C LYS A 3 -9.52 -1.76 -8.19
N SER A 4 -10.32 -2.70 -7.67
CA SER A 4 -9.80 -3.79 -6.84
C SER A 4 -8.71 -4.56 -7.60
N GLY A 5 -7.66 -4.95 -6.89
CA GLY A 5 -6.44 -5.56 -7.44
C GLY A 5 -5.44 -4.60 -8.08
N PHE A 6 -5.76 -3.30 -8.18
CA PHE A 6 -4.82 -2.32 -8.73
C PHE A 6 -3.56 -2.20 -7.87
N ILE A 7 -2.39 -2.26 -8.51
CA ILE A 7 -1.08 -2.19 -7.84
C ILE A 7 -0.64 -0.72 -7.74
N LEU A 8 -0.37 -0.26 -6.52
CA LEU A 8 0.14 1.08 -6.26
C LEU A 8 1.65 1.16 -6.54
N SER A 9 2.01 1.19 -7.82
CA SER A 9 3.41 1.16 -8.30
C SER A 9 4.18 2.49 -8.23
N THR A 10 3.52 3.60 -7.86
CA THR A 10 4.14 4.93 -7.83
C THR A 10 3.80 5.67 -6.55
N ASP A 11 4.65 6.61 -6.15
CA ASP A 11 4.38 7.47 -4.99
C ASP A 11 3.09 8.29 -5.14
N ALA A 12 2.75 8.67 -6.38
CA ALA A 12 1.48 9.33 -6.69
C ALA A 12 0.27 8.41 -6.48
N HIS A 13 0.38 7.12 -6.84
CA HIS A 13 -0.66 6.14 -6.54
C HIS A 13 -0.85 5.96 -5.03
N ILE A 14 0.26 5.85 -4.28
CA ILE A 14 0.24 5.72 -2.83
C ILE A 14 -0.34 6.99 -2.18
N ALA A 15 0.06 8.18 -2.63
CA ALA A 15 -0.47 9.45 -2.13
C ALA A 15 -1.98 9.56 -2.36
N ALA A 16 -2.45 9.18 -3.54
CA ALA A 16 -3.86 9.14 -3.86
C ALA A 16 -4.60 8.08 -3.01
N ALA A 17 -4.01 6.92 -2.73
CA ALA A 17 -4.60 5.91 -1.86
C ALA A 17 -4.73 6.41 -0.41
N ILE A 18 -3.72 7.11 0.11
CA ILE A 18 -3.75 7.77 1.43
C ILE A 18 -4.88 8.80 1.47
N HIS A 19 -4.91 9.72 0.50
CA HIS A 19 -5.91 10.79 0.44
C HIS A 19 -7.34 10.25 0.38
N ASN A 20 -7.57 9.21 -0.43
CA ASN A 20 -8.88 8.58 -0.59
C ASN A 20 -9.21 7.56 0.50
N LYS A 21 -8.32 7.34 1.47
CA LYS A 21 -8.43 6.28 2.48
C LYS A 21 -8.74 4.91 1.87
N THR A 22 -8.06 4.58 0.78
CA THR A 22 -8.29 3.34 0.03
C THR A 22 -7.66 2.16 0.78
N PRO A 23 -8.41 1.10 1.12
CA PRO A 23 -7.87 -0.08 1.77
C PRO A 23 -6.99 -0.88 0.81
N VAL A 24 -5.85 -1.37 1.30
CA VAL A 24 -4.89 -2.16 0.53
C VAL A 24 -4.47 -3.42 1.28
N THR A 25 -3.99 -4.41 0.52
CA THR A 25 -3.24 -5.57 0.99
C THR A 25 -1.77 -5.36 0.69
N ALA A 26 -0.88 -5.76 1.60
CA ALA A 26 0.56 -5.78 1.39
C ALA A 26 1.00 -7.19 0.98
N TRP A 27 1.75 -7.26 -0.12
CA TRP A 27 2.27 -8.49 -0.69
C TRP A 27 3.79 -8.45 -0.76
N MET A 28 4.46 -9.56 -0.52
CA MET A 28 5.90 -9.74 -0.72
C MET A 28 6.12 -11.08 -1.42
N GLU A 29 6.89 -11.09 -2.51
CA GLU A 29 7.16 -12.31 -3.30
C GLU A 29 5.89 -13.14 -3.64
N ASN A 30 4.82 -12.47 -4.12
CA ASN A 30 3.52 -13.07 -4.43
C ASN A 30 2.79 -13.75 -3.24
N LYS A 31 3.18 -13.46 -2.00
CA LYS A 31 2.46 -13.88 -0.80
C LYS A 31 1.91 -12.66 -0.09
N ILE A 32 0.69 -12.79 0.45
CA ILE A 32 0.13 -11.78 1.34
C ILE A 32 0.96 -11.80 2.62
N VAL A 33 1.60 -10.68 2.94
CA VAL A 33 2.30 -10.48 4.22
C VAL A 33 1.39 -9.81 5.23
N ASP A 34 0.49 -8.95 4.76
CA ASP A 34 -0.57 -8.36 5.58
C ASP A 34 -1.84 -8.14 4.76
N TYR A 35 -2.99 -8.49 5.34
CA TYR A 35 -4.31 -8.13 4.80
C TYR A 35 -4.56 -6.61 4.85
N GLY A 36 -3.74 -5.90 5.62
CA GLY A 36 -3.54 -4.47 5.55
C GLY A 36 -4.74 -3.67 6.01
N GLY A 37 -4.79 -2.44 5.53
CA GLY A 37 -5.72 -1.40 5.93
C GLY A 37 -5.55 -0.17 5.05
N VAL A 38 -5.90 1.00 5.57
CA VAL A 38 -5.62 2.25 4.89
C VAL A 38 -4.17 2.64 5.13
N ILE A 39 -3.47 3.11 4.09
CA ILE A 39 -2.13 3.67 4.26
C ILE A 39 -2.26 5.00 5.00
N GLU A 40 -1.56 5.12 6.12
CA GLU A 40 -1.61 6.30 6.99
C GLU A 40 -0.64 7.39 6.52
N SER A 41 0.56 6.99 6.11
CA SER A 41 1.61 7.89 5.62
C SER A 41 2.61 7.14 4.75
N GLN A 42 3.43 7.88 4.01
CA GLN A 42 4.55 7.35 3.25
C GLN A 42 5.78 8.25 3.39
N ASN A 43 6.95 7.66 3.25
CA ASN A 43 8.21 8.36 2.98
C ASN A 43 8.84 7.77 1.71
N ASP A 44 10.08 8.14 1.38
CA ASP A 44 10.74 7.69 0.15
C ASP A 44 10.95 6.16 0.08
N TYR A 45 10.99 5.46 1.22
CA TYR A 45 11.38 4.06 1.30
C TYR A 45 10.26 3.12 1.74
N ALA A 46 9.29 3.62 2.50
CA ALA A 46 8.30 2.82 3.18
C ALA A 46 6.93 3.52 3.26
N VAL A 47 5.91 2.71 3.53
CA VAL A 47 4.56 3.16 3.89
C VAL A 47 4.19 2.65 5.27
N LYS A 48 3.34 3.39 5.97
CA LYS A 48 2.81 3.02 7.28
C LYS A 48 1.36 2.54 7.16
N ILE A 49 1.06 1.36 7.68
CA ILE A 49 -0.28 0.75 7.69
C ILE A 49 -0.48 0.14 9.08
N ASN A 50 -1.55 0.51 9.80
CA ASN A 50 -1.87 0.00 11.14
C ASN A 50 -0.68 0.06 12.12
N ASP A 51 0.00 1.22 12.19
CA ASP A 51 1.22 1.41 12.99
C ASP A 51 2.48 0.60 12.57
N GLU A 52 2.40 -0.28 11.57
CA GLU A 52 3.54 -1.02 11.02
C GLU A 52 4.11 -0.39 9.74
N TYR A 53 5.40 -0.62 9.47
CA TYR A 53 6.09 -0.07 8.31
C TYR A 53 6.43 -1.15 7.28
N TYR A 54 6.08 -0.88 6.02
CA TYR A 54 6.33 -1.78 4.89
C TYR A 54 7.20 -1.10 3.85
N VAL A 55 8.30 -1.74 3.46
CA VAL A 55 9.28 -1.21 2.51
C VAL A 55 8.74 -1.27 1.08
N LYS A 56 8.70 -0.13 0.39
CA LYS A 56 8.20 -0.01 -0.99
C LYS A 56 8.97 -0.86 -2.00
N ALA A 57 10.28 -1.03 -1.78
CA ALA A 57 11.15 -1.81 -2.65
C ALA A 57 10.90 -3.33 -2.57
N ALA A 58 10.36 -3.81 -1.44
CA ALA A 58 10.11 -5.24 -1.21
C ALA A 58 8.62 -5.61 -1.28
N CYS A 59 7.74 -4.65 -1.01
CA CYS A 59 6.31 -4.88 -0.92
C CYS A 59 5.55 -4.32 -2.13
N GLU A 60 4.55 -5.07 -2.58
CA GLU A 60 3.53 -4.59 -3.50
C GLU A 60 2.25 -4.27 -2.72
N PHE A 61 1.72 -3.06 -2.89
CA PHE A 61 0.45 -2.67 -2.28
C PHE A 61 -0.66 -2.78 -3.31
N ARG A 62 -1.66 -3.61 -3.02
CA ARG A 62 -2.78 -3.91 -3.93
C ARG A 62 -4.08 -3.45 -3.32
N VAL A 63 -4.88 -2.69 -4.09
CA VAL A 63 -6.20 -2.22 -3.64
C VAL A 63 -7.13 -3.40 -3.38
N ARG A 64 -7.84 -3.39 -2.26
CA ARG A 64 -8.83 -4.41 -1.90
C ARG A 64 -10.18 -4.13 -2.55
#